data_AF-A0AAE4ZAI4-F1
#
_entry.id   AF-A0AAE4ZAI4-F1
#
_cell.length_a   1.000
_cell.length_b   1.000
_cell.length_c   1.000
_cell.angle_alpha   90.00
_cell.angle_beta   90.00
_cell.angle_gamma   90.00
#
_symmetry.space_group_name_H-M   'P 1'
#
loop_
_entity.id
_entity.type
_entity.pdbx_description
1 polymer ?
#
loop_
_entity_poly.entity_id
_entity_poly.type
_entity_poly.pdbx_seq_one_letter_code
_entity_poly.pdbx_strand_id
1 'polypeptide(L)'
;ELARLEREGEDNERMLIRCGKALEGLNSNLSTHAAGVIIMDTDIQEVMPVCTSSKSEDVQSMYAMKWAEDQGAVKFDFLGLLNLTIINRAVELINAGRAPGEPPFDIDQVGLDDARTYRLLGRGDTTGVFQLESGGMRRLLTDLKPSSFEDIVAILALYRPGPLGSGMTDYFVRRKNGQEPVDTLHERLEPVL
;
A
#
# COMPACT_ATOMS: atom_id res chain seq x y z
N GLU A 1 7.97 -28.37 2.78
CA GLU A 1 7.40 -29.45 1.94
C GLU A 1 8.22 -29.72 0.68
N LEU A 2 8.44 -28.74 -0.22
CA LEU A 2 9.27 -28.93 -1.41
C LEU A 2 10.69 -29.45 -1.11
N ALA A 3 11.33 -28.97 -0.05
CA ALA A 3 12.65 -29.48 0.39
C ALA A 3 12.63 -30.95 0.85
N ARG A 4 11.47 -31.46 1.31
CA ARG A 4 11.30 -32.88 1.66
C ARG A 4 11.17 -33.70 0.37
N LEU A 5 10.33 -33.27 -0.56
CA LEU A 5 10.14 -33.91 -1.87
C LEU A 5 11.46 -33.98 -2.67
N GLU A 6 12.32 -32.98 -2.56
CA GLU A 6 13.63 -32.98 -3.19
C GLU A 6 14.57 -34.07 -2.64
N ARG A 7 14.46 -34.40 -1.35
CA ARG A 7 15.35 -35.36 -0.67
C ARG A 7 14.79 -36.79 -0.67
N GLU A 8 13.48 -36.90 -0.48
CA GLU A 8 12.79 -38.14 -0.11
C GLU A 8 11.65 -38.50 -1.08
N GLY A 9 11.32 -37.62 -2.04
CA GLY A 9 10.27 -37.87 -3.03
C GLY A 9 10.68 -38.90 -4.09
N GLU A 10 9.72 -39.35 -4.89
CA GLU A 10 9.93 -40.25 -6.02
C GLU A 10 10.82 -39.61 -7.12
N ASP A 11 11.38 -40.42 -8.01
CA ASP A 11 12.30 -39.97 -9.05
C ASP A 11 11.72 -38.84 -9.92
N ASN A 12 10.43 -38.94 -10.26
CA ASN A 12 9.71 -37.91 -11.02
C ASN A 12 9.57 -36.61 -10.23
N GLU A 13 9.32 -36.69 -8.92
CA GLU A 13 9.18 -35.52 -8.03
C GLU A 13 10.51 -34.79 -7.88
N ARG A 14 11.60 -35.53 -7.65
CA ARG A 14 12.96 -34.97 -7.59
C ARG A 14 13.38 -34.36 -8.92
N MET A 15 13.05 -35.01 -10.04
CA MET A 15 13.30 -34.48 -11.37
C MET A 15 12.55 -33.18 -11.61
N LEU A 16 11.26 -33.12 -11.26
CA LEU A 16 10.44 -31.92 -11.38
C LEU A 16 11.02 -30.75 -10.58
N ILE A 17 11.41 -30.98 -9.33
CA ILE A 17 11.99 -29.93 -8.48
C ILE A 17 13.32 -29.43 -9.05
N ARG A 18 14.20 -30.34 -9.48
CA ARG A 18 15.50 -29.97 -10.08
C ARG A 18 15.30 -29.13 -11.34
N CYS A 19 14.40 -29.55 -12.23
CA CYS A 19 14.09 -28.79 -13.44
C CYS A 19 13.44 -27.43 -13.11
N GLY A 20 12.52 -27.40 -12.15
CA GLY A 20 11.89 -26.16 -11.67
C GLY A 20 12.93 -25.16 -11.16
N LYS A 21 13.84 -25.58 -10.30
CA LYS A 21 14.95 -24.73 -9.79
C LYS A 21 15.88 -24.24 -10.88
N ALA A 22 16.14 -25.07 -11.90
CA ALA A 22 16.99 -24.66 -13.02
C ALA A 22 16.33 -23.61 -13.92
N LEU A 23 14.99 -23.57 -13.95
CA LEU A 23 14.20 -22.62 -14.74
C LEU A 23 13.75 -21.39 -13.94
N GLU A 24 13.82 -21.44 -12.61
CA GLU A 24 13.43 -20.36 -11.72
C GLU A 24 14.30 -19.10 -11.96
N GLY A 25 13.65 -17.94 -12.07
CA GLY A 25 14.31 -16.66 -12.29
C GLY A 25 14.71 -16.36 -13.74
N LEU A 26 14.46 -17.28 -14.68
CA LEU A 26 14.66 -16.99 -16.10
C LEU A 26 13.52 -16.12 -16.65
N ASN A 27 13.86 -15.17 -17.52
CA ASN A 27 12.88 -14.35 -18.22
C ASN A 27 12.12 -15.19 -19.25
N SER A 28 10.79 -15.23 -19.15
CA SER A 28 9.95 -16.02 -20.05
C SER A 28 9.28 -15.19 -21.14
N ASN A 29 8.90 -13.95 -20.86
CA ASN A 29 8.16 -13.08 -21.77
C ASN A 29 8.51 -11.60 -21.56
N LEU A 30 8.24 -10.79 -22.58
CA LEU A 30 8.22 -9.34 -22.48
C LEU A 30 6.79 -8.87 -22.14
N SER A 31 6.63 -8.09 -21.07
CA SER A 31 5.33 -7.57 -20.65
C SER A 31 5.40 -6.08 -20.31
N THR A 32 4.30 -5.38 -20.56
CA THR A 32 4.15 -3.98 -20.20
C THR A 32 3.97 -3.82 -18.69
N HIS A 33 4.70 -2.88 -18.07
CA HIS A 33 4.47 -2.51 -16.68
C HIS A 33 3.08 -1.85 -16.54
N ALA A 34 2.27 -2.30 -15.57
CA ALA A 34 0.87 -1.90 -15.45
C ALA A 34 0.65 -0.39 -15.19
N ALA A 35 1.65 0.30 -14.63
CA ALA A 35 1.56 1.71 -14.22
C ALA A 35 2.69 2.59 -14.79
N GLY A 36 3.69 1.99 -15.45
CA GLY A 36 4.98 2.65 -15.66
C GLY A 36 5.00 3.37 -17.00
N VAL A 37 5.09 4.69 -16.98
CA VAL A 37 5.31 5.52 -18.17
C VAL A 37 6.64 6.23 -18.01
N ILE A 38 7.43 6.28 -19.08
CA ILE A 38 8.67 7.05 -19.12
C ILE A 38 8.50 8.26 -20.03
N ILE A 39 9.11 9.38 -19.63
CA ILE A 39 9.11 10.63 -20.38
C ILE A 39 10.56 11.06 -20.56
N MET A 40 10.91 11.43 -21.80
CA MET A 40 12.23 11.92 -22.19
C MET A 40 12.08 13.19 -23.02
N ASP A 41 13.13 14.01 -23.05
CA ASP A 41 13.22 15.22 -23.87
C ASP A 41 13.67 14.92 -25.31
N THR A 42 14.18 13.71 -25.57
CA THR A 42 14.52 13.18 -26.89
C THR A 42 13.63 12.00 -27.27
N ASP A 43 13.66 11.62 -28.55
CA ASP A 43 13.03 10.38 -28.98
C ASP A 43 13.70 9.18 -28.32
N ILE A 44 12.89 8.31 -27.67
CA ILE A 44 13.38 7.13 -26.96
C ILE A 44 14.11 6.15 -27.90
N GLN A 45 13.79 6.15 -29.19
CA GLN A 45 14.41 5.27 -30.19
C GLN A 45 15.88 5.63 -30.47
N GLU A 46 16.30 6.86 -30.15
CA GLU A 46 17.67 7.33 -30.35
C GLU A 46 18.62 6.93 -29.20
N VAL A 47 18.06 6.62 -28.03
CA VAL A 47 18.80 6.46 -26.77
C VAL A 47 18.66 5.07 -26.14
N MET A 48 17.65 4.29 -26.52
CA MET A 48 17.47 2.92 -26.03
C MET A 48 16.73 2.01 -27.02
N PRO A 49 16.94 0.68 -26.92
CA PRO A 49 16.16 -0.27 -27.71
C PRO A 49 14.69 -0.25 -27.30
N VAL A 50 13.81 -0.25 -28.31
CA VAL A 50 12.36 -0.26 -28.14
C VAL A 50 11.73 -1.44 -28.86
N CYS A 51 10.51 -1.78 -28.45
CA CYS A 51 9.66 -2.78 -29.08
C CYS A 51 8.20 -2.29 -29.13
N THR A 52 7.38 -2.95 -29.95
CA THR A 52 5.93 -2.72 -29.93
C THR A 52 5.28 -3.64 -28.89
N SER A 53 4.31 -3.09 -28.16
CA SER A 53 3.43 -3.84 -27.28
C SER A 53 2.78 -5.04 -27.99
N SER A 54 2.59 -6.16 -27.29
CA SER A 54 1.80 -7.29 -27.82
C SER A 54 0.29 -7.02 -27.83
N LYS A 55 -0.17 -5.98 -27.14
CA LYS A 55 -1.59 -5.66 -26.94
C LYS A 55 -2.03 -4.34 -27.56
N SER A 56 -1.09 -3.53 -28.04
CA SER A 56 -1.34 -2.20 -28.60
C SER A 56 -0.26 -1.85 -29.63
N GLU A 57 -0.44 -0.75 -30.36
CA GLU A 57 0.60 -0.21 -31.27
C GLU A 57 1.61 0.70 -30.52
N ASP A 58 1.54 0.73 -29.18
CA ASP A 58 2.39 1.59 -28.38
C ASP A 58 3.86 1.11 -28.40
N VAL A 59 4.77 2.08 -28.47
CA VAL A 59 6.21 1.87 -28.34
C VAL A 59 6.56 1.70 -26.86
N GLN A 60 7.38 0.71 -26.56
CA GLN A 60 7.82 0.37 -25.21
C GLN A 60 9.34 0.25 -25.16
N SER A 61 9.95 0.71 -24.08
CA SER A 61 11.36 0.45 -23.83
C SER A 61 11.60 -1.04 -23.56
N MET A 62 12.65 -1.59 -24.15
CA MET A 62 13.12 -2.94 -23.82
C MET A 62 13.96 -2.98 -22.54
N TYR A 63 14.31 -1.81 -21.98
CA TYR A 63 14.99 -1.68 -20.70
C TYR A 63 14.01 -1.72 -19.54
N ALA A 64 14.34 -2.49 -18.52
CA ALA A 64 13.63 -2.46 -17.25
C ALA A 64 13.90 -1.13 -16.52
N MET A 65 12.89 -0.62 -15.82
CA MET A 65 12.86 0.65 -15.07
C MET A 65 14.22 1.34 -14.83
N LYS A 66 15.06 0.78 -13.97
CA LYS A 66 16.33 1.40 -13.56
C LYS A 66 17.25 1.71 -14.74
N TRP A 67 17.30 0.81 -15.71
CA TRP A 67 18.15 0.96 -16.89
C TRP A 67 17.64 2.04 -17.84
N ALA A 68 16.33 2.27 -17.90
CA ALA A 68 15.75 3.38 -18.65
C ALA A 68 16.02 4.72 -17.95
N GLU A 69 15.91 4.78 -16.62
CA GLU A 69 16.28 5.95 -15.82
C GLU A 69 17.77 6.30 -15.99
N ASP A 70 18.65 5.30 -16.03
CA ASP A 70 20.08 5.48 -16.28
C ASP A 70 20.37 6.08 -17.68
N GLN A 71 19.44 5.97 -18.65
CA GLN A 71 19.52 6.64 -19.95
C GLN A 71 18.94 8.07 -19.95
N GLY A 72 18.51 8.58 -18.79
CA GLY A 72 17.94 9.92 -18.64
C GLY A 72 16.41 9.96 -18.66
N ALA A 73 15.73 8.81 -18.62
CA ALA A 73 14.28 8.79 -18.58
C ALA A 73 13.72 9.21 -17.21
N VAL A 74 12.69 10.06 -17.22
CA VAL A 74 11.90 10.36 -16.02
C VAL A 74 10.71 9.42 -15.97
N LYS A 75 10.60 8.65 -14.89
CA LYS A 75 9.53 7.69 -14.71
C LYS A 75 8.36 8.28 -13.93
N PHE A 76 7.15 7.98 -14.40
CA PHE A 76 5.90 8.18 -13.69
C PHE A 76 5.19 6.84 -13.49
N ASP A 77 4.73 6.59 -12.27
CA ASP A 77 3.87 5.45 -11.95
C ASP A 77 2.42 5.91 -11.79
N PHE A 78 1.59 5.58 -12.78
CA PHE A 78 0.14 5.79 -12.76
C PHE A 78 -0.55 4.59 -12.13
N LEU A 79 -0.60 4.57 -10.79
CA LEU A 79 -1.24 3.50 -10.06
C LEU A 79 -2.76 3.66 -10.08
N GLY A 80 -3.45 2.68 -10.67
CA GLY A 80 -4.92 2.61 -10.68
C GLY A 80 -5.48 2.18 -9.32
N LEU A 81 -5.48 3.07 -8.32
CA LEU A 81 -6.12 2.81 -7.04
C LEU A 81 -7.62 3.10 -7.11
N LEU A 82 -8.44 2.05 -6.95
CA LEU A 82 -9.90 2.16 -6.95
C LEU A 82 -10.45 3.09 -5.85
N ASN A 83 -9.70 3.26 -4.75
CA ASN A 83 -10.13 4.09 -3.62
C ASN A 83 -10.41 5.55 -4.01
N LEU A 84 -9.57 6.15 -4.87
CA LEU A 84 -9.76 7.52 -5.34
C LEU A 84 -10.99 7.63 -6.25
N THR A 85 -11.24 6.62 -7.08
CA THR A 85 -12.46 6.54 -7.88
C THR A 85 -13.72 6.46 -7.01
N ILE A 86 -13.68 5.64 -5.95
CA ILE A 86 -14.79 5.52 -4.99
C ILE A 86 -15.04 6.85 -4.27
N ILE A 87 -13.98 7.52 -3.80
CA ILE A 87 -14.08 8.83 -3.14
C ILE A 87 -14.68 9.86 -4.09
N ASN A 88 -14.16 9.97 -5.31
CA ASN A 88 -14.69 10.91 -6.31
C ASN A 88 -16.18 10.65 -6.57
N ARG A 89 -16.57 9.38 -6.73
CA ARG A 89 -17.98 9.02 -6.93
C ARG A 89 -18.86 9.38 -5.73
N ALA A 90 -18.35 9.21 -4.51
CA ALA A 90 -19.07 9.61 -3.30
C ALA A 90 -19.27 11.14 -3.25
N VAL A 91 -18.23 11.92 -3.58
CA VAL A 91 -18.31 13.40 -3.67
C VAL A 91 -19.35 13.85 -4.69
N GLU A 92 -19.36 13.25 -5.88
CA GLU A 92 -20.36 13.53 -6.93
C GLU A 92 -21.79 13.29 -6.43
N LEU A 93 -22.03 12.15 -5.78
CA LEU A 93 -23.34 11.78 -5.24
C LEU A 93 -23.79 12.71 -4.10
N ILE A 94 -22.87 13.11 -3.21
CA ILE A 94 -23.14 14.07 -2.15
C ILE A 94 -23.56 15.41 -2.75
N ASN A 95 -22.81 15.91 -3.74
CA ASN A 95 -23.09 17.19 -4.38
C ASN A 95 -24.38 17.19 -5.19
N ALA A 96 -24.74 16.07 -5.83
CA ALA A 96 -26.01 15.92 -6.52
C ALA A 96 -27.23 15.96 -5.57
N GLY A 97 -27.05 15.59 -4.30
CA GLY A 97 -28.11 15.60 -3.27
C GLY A 97 -28.26 16.90 -2.49
N ARG A 98 -27.40 17.91 -2.73
CA ARG A 98 -27.44 19.18 -2.00
C ARG A 98 -28.57 20.09 -2.45
N ALA A 99 -29.06 20.93 -1.52
CA ALA A 99 -30.09 21.91 -1.83
C ALA A 99 -29.53 23.05 -2.71
N PRO A 100 -30.38 23.70 -3.54
CA PRO A 100 -29.98 24.87 -4.32
C PRO A 100 -29.43 25.98 -3.41
N GLY A 101 -28.23 26.48 -3.72
CA GLY A 101 -27.57 27.56 -2.99
C GLY A 101 -26.64 27.12 -1.86
N GLU A 102 -26.55 25.82 -1.56
CA GLU A 102 -25.47 25.32 -0.68
C GLU A 102 -24.12 25.30 -1.42
N PRO A 103 -23.01 25.62 -0.72
CA PRO A 103 -21.69 25.41 -1.29
C PRO A 103 -21.44 23.91 -1.57
N PRO A 104 -20.68 23.59 -2.63
CA PRO A 104 -20.33 22.21 -2.93
C PRO A 104 -19.49 21.62 -1.79
N PHE A 105 -19.68 20.33 -1.55
CA PHE A 105 -18.79 19.53 -0.73
C PHE A 105 -17.44 19.40 -1.45
N ASP A 106 -16.38 19.74 -0.74
CA ASP A 106 -14.99 19.59 -1.15
C ASP A 106 -14.30 18.66 -0.14
N ILE A 107 -13.77 17.55 -0.64
CA ILE A 107 -13.08 16.54 0.16
C ILE A 107 -11.77 17.09 0.74
N ASP A 108 -11.11 18.02 0.04
CA ASP A 108 -9.83 18.61 0.46
C ASP A 108 -9.99 19.58 1.63
N GLN A 109 -11.23 19.96 1.97
CA GLN A 109 -11.57 20.84 3.09
C GLN A 109 -12.04 20.10 4.34
N VAL A 110 -12.07 18.76 4.32
CA VAL A 110 -12.50 17.96 5.48
C VAL A 110 -11.45 18.02 6.58
N GLY A 111 -11.88 18.43 7.79
CA GLY A 111 -11.03 18.46 8.99
C GLY A 111 -10.62 17.07 9.47
N LEU A 112 -9.46 16.99 10.11
CA LEU A 112 -8.90 15.73 10.63
C LEU A 112 -9.31 15.43 12.09
N ASP A 113 -10.19 16.23 12.69
CA ASP A 113 -10.58 16.17 14.11
C ASP A 113 -12.05 15.73 14.31
N ASP A 114 -12.68 15.13 13.30
CA ASP A 114 -14.09 14.72 13.41
C ASP A 114 -14.31 13.55 14.38
N ALA A 115 -14.90 13.87 15.53
CA ALA A 115 -15.22 12.90 16.57
C ALA A 115 -16.19 11.79 16.11
N ARG A 116 -17.02 12.01 15.07
CA ARG A 116 -17.92 10.95 14.56
C ARG A 116 -17.12 9.88 13.82
N THR A 117 -16.13 10.28 13.03
CA THR A 117 -15.21 9.41 12.30
C THR A 117 -14.41 8.56 13.28
N TYR A 118 -13.83 9.16 14.32
CA TYR A 118 -13.10 8.42 15.35
C TYR A 118 -13.97 7.43 16.12
N ARG A 119 -15.24 7.77 16.42
CA ARG A 119 -16.18 6.82 17.03
C ARG A 119 -16.51 5.64 16.11
N LEU A 120 -16.63 5.86 14.80
CA LEU A 120 -16.82 4.78 13.83
C LEU A 120 -15.60 3.86 13.81
N LEU A 121 -14.40 4.43 13.74
CA LEU A 121 -13.14 3.67 13.77
C LEU A 121 -13.00 2.87 15.07
N GLY A 122 -13.25 3.49 16.23
CA GLY A 122 -13.15 2.81 17.53
C GLY A 122 -14.18 1.72 17.78
N ARG A 123 -15.25 1.63 16.97
CA ARG A 123 -16.18 0.49 16.97
C ARG A 123 -15.71 -0.67 16.09
N GLY A 124 -14.69 -0.45 15.26
CA GLY A 124 -14.25 -1.41 14.25
C GLY A 124 -15.19 -1.49 13.05
N ASP A 125 -16.07 -0.49 12.86
CA ASP A 125 -17.07 -0.41 11.79
C ASP A 125 -16.43 0.04 10.45
N THR A 126 -15.32 -0.61 10.06
CA THR A 126 -14.43 -0.14 8.98
C THR A 126 -14.54 -0.94 7.68
N THR A 127 -15.67 -1.62 7.43
CA THR A 127 -15.92 -2.22 6.11
C THR A 127 -15.96 -1.13 5.04
N GLY A 128 -15.14 -1.25 3.99
CA GLY A 128 -15.01 -0.23 2.94
C GLY A 128 -14.14 0.97 3.30
N VAL A 129 -13.46 0.96 4.46
CA VAL A 129 -12.50 2.01 4.85
C VAL A 129 -11.10 1.58 4.46
N PHE A 130 -10.51 2.28 3.47
CA PHE A 130 -9.21 1.95 2.89
C PHE A 130 -8.14 1.65 3.95
N GLN A 131 -7.39 0.55 3.76
CA GLN A 131 -6.36 -0.01 4.65
C GLN A 131 -6.84 -0.52 6.02
N LEU A 132 -8.05 -0.17 6.47
CA LEU A 132 -8.53 -0.44 7.81
C LEU A 132 -9.53 -1.61 7.90
N GLU A 133 -9.70 -2.38 6.83
CA GLU A 133 -10.80 -3.35 6.70
C GLU A 133 -10.51 -4.72 7.29
N SER A 134 -9.24 -5.10 7.44
CA SER A 134 -8.88 -6.48 7.82
C SER A 134 -9.34 -6.82 9.23
N GLY A 135 -9.65 -8.10 9.50
CA GLY A 135 -10.17 -8.52 10.80
C GLY A 135 -9.24 -8.21 11.98
N GLY A 136 -7.93 -8.37 11.82
CA GLY A 136 -6.98 -8.00 12.87
C GLY A 136 -6.84 -6.48 13.05
N MET A 137 -6.92 -5.71 11.97
CA MET A 137 -6.93 -4.25 12.04
C MET A 137 -8.17 -3.70 12.75
N ARG A 138 -9.34 -4.30 12.50
CA ARG A 138 -10.58 -3.95 13.22
C ARG A 138 -10.45 -4.17 14.73
N ARG A 139 -9.89 -5.31 15.14
CA ARG A 139 -9.64 -5.58 16.57
C ARG A 139 -8.70 -4.55 17.17
N LEU A 140 -7.59 -4.27 16.50
CA LEU A 140 -6.64 -3.25 16.94
C LEU A 140 -7.29 -1.87 17.09
N LEU A 141 -8.16 -1.48 16.15
CA LEU A 141 -8.92 -0.22 16.24
C LEU A 141 -9.87 -0.19 17.45
N THR A 142 -10.57 -1.29 17.73
CA THR A 142 -11.46 -1.40 18.89
C THR A 142 -10.70 -1.33 20.21
N ASP A 143 -9.51 -1.93 20.27
CA ASP A 143 -8.65 -1.89 21.46
C ASP A 143 -8.00 -0.52 21.65
N LEU A 144 -7.52 0.10 20.56
CA LEU A 144 -6.84 1.39 20.59
C LEU A 144 -7.78 2.58 20.82
N LYS A 145 -9.00 2.53 20.26
CA LYS A 145 -9.97 3.64 20.25
C LYS A 145 -9.32 4.95 19.74
N PRO A 146 -9.01 5.06 18.43
CA PRO A 146 -8.39 6.25 17.86
C PRO A 146 -9.21 7.51 18.18
N SER A 147 -8.51 8.59 18.48
CA SER A 147 -9.06 9.90 18.85
C SER A 147 -8.38 11.06 18.11
N SER A 148 -7.28 10.81 17.40
CA SER A 148 -6.62 11.78 16.53
C SER A 148 -6.11 11.11 15.25
N PHE A 149 -5.62 11.91 14.32
CA PHE A 149 -5.13 11.41 13.03
C PHE A 149 -3.80 10.67 13.18
N GLU A 150 -2.97 11.11 14.13
CA GLU A 150 -1.69 10.47 14.49
C GLU A 150 -1.89 9.02 14.94
N ASP A 151 -3.04 8.70 15.56
CA ASP A 151 -3.37 7.33 15.89
C ASP A 151 -3.51 6.45 14.64
N ILE A 152 -4.11 6.99 13.57
CA ILE A 152 -4.29 6.27 12.30
C ILE A 152 -2.92 6.03 11.64
N VAL A 153 -2.05 7.04 11.68
CA VAL A 153 -0.67 6.91 11.20
C VAL A 153 0.08 5.84 12.00
N ALA A 154 -0.05 5.85 13.32
CA ALA A 154 0.60 4.90 14.22
C ALA A 154 0.13 3.46 13.98
N ILE A 155 -1.18 3.19 13.87
CA ILE A 155 -1.66 1.82 13.62
C ILE A 155 -1.21 1.27 12.27
N LEU A 156 -1.14 2.10 11.24
CA LEU A 156 -0.68 1.67 9.91
C LEU A 156 0.82 1.31 9.94
N ALA A 157 1.59 1.97 10.80
CA ALA A 157 2.99 1.61 11.04
C ALA A 157 3.12 0.33 11.89
N LEU A 158 2.31 0.20 12.95
CA LEU A 158 2.38 -0.89 13.92
C LEU A 158 1.76 -2.20 13.42
N TYR A 159 0.81 -2.15 12.49
CA TYR A 159 0.16 -3.35 11.95
C TYR A 159 1.04 -4.03 10.88
N ARG A 160 2.23 -4.45 11.30
CA ARG A 160 3.24 -5.15 10.49
C ARG A 160 3.78 -6.35 11.27
N PRO A 161 4.32 -7.39 10.60
CA PRO A 161 4.78 -8.61 11.27
C PRO A 161 5.80 -8.37 12.41
N GLY A 162 6.71 -7.41 12.24
CA GLY A 162 7.71 -7.07 13.24
C GLY A 162 7.11 -6.56 14.56
N PRO A 163 6.41 -5.40 14.56
CA PRO A 163 5.79 -4.87 15.77
C PRO A 163 4.74 -5.78 16.41
N LEU A 164 3.97 -6.53 15.60
CA LEU A 164 3.01 -7.51 16.10
C LEU A 164 3.70 -8.67 16.83
N GLY A 165 4.82 -9.17 16.30
CA GLY A 165 5.57 -10.28 16.90
C GLY A 165 6.35 -9.92 18.17
N SER A 166 6.64 -8.64 18.39
CA SER A 166 7.39 -8.16 19.56
C SER A 166 6.52 -7.68 20.73
N GLY A 167 5.19 -7.62 20.54
CA GLY A 167 4.26 -7.06 21.52
C GLY A 167 4.25 -5.52 21.56
N MET A 168 4.99 -4.84 20.68
CA MET A 168 5.06 -3.38 20.60
C MET A 168 3.69 -2.73 20.42
N THR A 169 2.85 -3.34 19.59
CA THR A 169 1.47 -2.88 19.36
C THR A 169 0.66 -2.89 20.65
N ASP A 170 0.82 -3.92 21.49
CA ASP A 170 0.07 -4.03 22.75
C ASP A 170 0.55 -3.00 23.78
N TYR A 171 1.87 -2.76 23.87
CA TYR A 171 2.42 -1.69 24.71
C TYR A 171 1.87 -0.32 24.29
N PHE A 172 1.83 -0.05 22.98
CA PHE A 172 1.27 1.20 22.46
C PHE A 172 -0.20 1.39 22.85
N VAL A 173 -1.03 0.35 22.67
CA VAL A 173 -2.44 0.37 23.05
C VAL A 173 -2.62 0.60 24.55
N ARG A 174 -1.89 -0.13 25.40
CA ARG A 174 -1.98 0.03 26.87
C ARG A 174 -1.58 1.44 27.32
N ARG A 175 -0.46 1.95 26.79
CA ARG A 175 0.05 3.28 27.14
C ARG A 175 -0.91 4.38 26.73
N LYS A 176 -1.44 4.31 25.50
CA LYS A 176 -2.46 5.24 25.04
C LYS A 176 -3.70 5.23 25.93
N ASN A 177 -4.17 4.04 26.30
CA ASN A 177 -5.36 3.88 27.15
C ASN A 177 -5.09 4.18 28.64
N GLY A 178 -3.89 4.66 29.00
CA GLY A 178 -3.51 4.97 30.39
C GLY A 178 -3.39 3.75 31.30
N GLN A 179 -3.28 2.55 30.72
CA GLN A 179 -3.14 1.28 31.46
C GLN A 179 -1.68 1.00 31.85
N GLU A 180 -0.75 1.70 31.21
CA GLU A 180 0.69 1.63 31.44
C GLU A 180 1.27 3.05 31.28
N PRO A 181 2.20 3.50 32.12
CA PRO A 181 2.84 4.80 31.92
C PRO A 181 3.73 4.79 30.66
N VAL A 182 3.84 5.94 30.00
CA VAL A 182 4.83 6.14 28.93
C VAL A 182 6.20 6.29 29.60
N ASP A 183 7.08 5.34 29.35
CA ASP A 183 8.47 5.39 29.83
C ASP A 183 9.33 6.15 28.81
N THR A 184 9.95 7.24 29.24
CA THR A 184 10.86 8.05 28.44
C THR A 184 12.29 7.92 28.98
N LEU A 185 13.21 7.49 28.13
CA LEU A 185 14.61 7.27 28.53
C LEU A 185 15.31 8.56 28.99
N HIS A 186 14.81 9.72 28.55
CA HIS A 186 15.37 11.03 28.85
C HIS A 186 14.34 12.14 28.55
N GLU A 187 14.24 13.17 29.41
CA GLU A 187 13.27 14.29 29.28
C GLU A 187 13.30 14.96 27.89
N ARG A 188 14.50 15.21 27.34
CA ARG A 188 14.69 15.72 25.96
C ARG A 188 14.02 14.90 24.85
N LEU A 189 13.63 13.64 25.11
CA LEU A 189 12.93 12.80 24.15
C LEU A 189 11.40 12.97 24.22
N GLU A 190 10.85 13.51 25.31
CA GLU A 190 9.41 13.71 25.47
C GLU A 190 8.75 14.52 24.35
N PRO A 191 9.35 15.57 23.76
CA PRO A 191 8.71 16.30 22.66
C PRO A 191 8.68 15.54 21.33
N VAL A 192 9.44 14.44 21.23
CA VAL A 192 9.60 13.65 19.99
C VAL A 192 8.82 12.33 20.06
N LEU A 193 8.59 11.80 21.27
CA LEU A 193 7.94 10.52 21.57
C LEU A 193 6.48 10.70 22.00
#